data_AF-A0A0K8J8K2-F1
#
_entry.id   AF-A0A0K8J8K2-F1
#
_cell.length_a   1.000
_cell.length_b   1.000
_cell.length_c   1.000
_cell.angle_alpha   90.00
_cell.angle_beta   90.00
_cell.angle_gamma   90.00
#
_symmetry.space_group_name_H-M   'P 1'
#
loop_
_entity.id
_entity.type
_entity.pdbx_description
1 polymer ?
#
loop_
_entity_poly.entity_id
_entity_poly.type
_entity_poly.pdbx_seq_one_letter_code
_entity_poly.pdbx_strand_id
1 'polypeptide(L)'
;MKSTISRLVTILFPELEKLVPTIHMASVYALLSEYPSADLVANAHLTRLTNLLKDASRGRYNKDTAIMFREAARVSIGAKMPAKSLELKHTIKLIKELDFVIDEIESQIKLIMNEINSPILSIPGISYRMGAMIIAEIGDFNRFDSPDKILAYAGMSPSTYQSGKVESSYSRMEKRGSKYLRYALFNATKYVCHWDPTFSSYLAKKRAEGKHYYVALSHATKKLVRVIYKLEKSGQLYIKAA
;
A
#
# COMPACT_ATOMS: atom_id res chain seq x y z
N MET A 1 -0.08 -7.94 -13.38
CA MET A 1 1.36 -8.28 -13.43
C MET A 1 1.72 -9.39 -12.45
N LYS A 2 1.43 -9.30 -11.14
CA LYS A 2 1.71 -10.39 -10.18
C LYS A 2 0.99 -11.72 -10.53
N SER A 3 -0.29 -11.65 -10.89
CA SER A 3 -1.05 -12.80 -11.40
C SER A 3 -0.45 -13.39 -12.69
N THR A 4 0.00 -12.51 -13.60
CA THR A 4 0.69 -12.91 -14.84
C THR A 4 1.97 -13.70 -14.56
N ILE A 5 2.80 -13.22 -13.63
CA ILE A 5 4.02 -13.93 -13.20
C ILE A 5 3.66 -15.28 -12.60
N SER A 6 2.65 -15.34 -11.72
CA SER A 6 2.22 -16.61 -11.10
C SER A 6 1.84 -17.64 -12.16
N ARG A 7 1.05 -17.23 -13.15
CA ARG A 7 0.67 -18.06 -14.30
C ARG A 7 1.89 -18.51 -15.11
N LEU A 8 2.81 -17.61 -15.42
CA LEU A 8 4.00 -17.92 -16.22
C LEU A 8 4.96 -18.86 -15.48
N VAL A 9 5.14 -18.67 -14.18
CA VAL A 9 5.94 -19.58 -13.33
C VAL A 9 5.30 -20.96 -13.30
N THR A 10 3.99 -21.06 -13.17
CA THR A 10 3.27 -22.36 -13.23
C THR A 10 3.53 -23.10 -14.55
N ILE A 11 3.64 -22.37 -15.66
CA ILE A 11 3.91 -22.97 -16.97
C ILE A 11 5.38 -23.36 -17.12
N LEU A 12 6.31 -22.51 -16.67
CA LEU A 12 7.74 -22.60 -17.01
C LEU A 12 8.58 -23.31 -15.93
N PHE A 13 8.15 -23.29 -14.67
CA PHE A 13 8.80 -23.90 -13.52
C PHE A 13 7.81 -24.07 -12.33
N PRO A 14 6.82 -24.99 -12.43
CA PRO A 14 5.76 -25.12 -11.44
C PRO A 14 6.24 -25.50 -10.03
N GLU A 15 7.31 -26.27 -9.92
CA GLU A 15 7.85 -26.73 -8.64
C GLU A 15 8.39 -25.58 -7.78
N LEU A 16 8.77 -24.46 -8.41
CA LEU A 16 9.34 -23.32 -7.71
C LEU A 16 8.43 -22.77 -6.61
N GLU A 17 7.10 -22.82 -6.80
CA GLU A 17 6.14 -22.34 -5.81
C GLU A 17 6.22 -23.10 -4.47
N LYS A 18 6.64 -24.37 -4.50
CA LYS A 18 6.82 -25.19 -3.29
C LYS A 18 8.18 -24.97 -2.61
N LEU A 19 9.17 -24.45 -3.36
CA LEU A 19 10.54 -24.27 -2.88
C LEU A 19 10.75 -22.93 -2.16
N VAL A 20 9.81 -22.00 -2.30
CA VAL A 20 9.91 -20.66 -1.72
C VAL A 20 8.64 -20.27 -0.96
N PRO A 21 8.74 -19.45 0.10
CA PRO A 21 7.56 -18.92 0.80
C PRO A 21 6.61 -18.12 -0.09
N THR A 22 7.16 -17.43 -1.10
CA THR A 22 6.39 -16.66 -2.08
C THR A 22 7.20 -16.47 -3.35
N ILE A 23 6.56 -16.54 -4.51
CA ILE A 23 7.21 -16.26 -5.80
C ILE A 23 7.49 -14.76 -6.00
N HIS A 24 6.88 -13.88 -5.20
CA HIS A 24 6.99 -12.42 -5.32
C HIS A 24 8.05 -11.86 -4.36
N MET A 25 9.26 -12.41 -4.41
CA MET A 25 10.40 -11.94 -3.62
C MET A 25 11.59 -11.58 -4.50
N ALA A 26 12.48 -10.74 -3.98
CA ALA A 26 13.62 -10.21 -4.72
C ALA A 26 14.53 -11.30 -5.30
N SER A 27 14.80 -12.37 -4.53
CA SER A 27 15.62 -13.50 -4.98
C SER A 27 14.99 -14.31 -6.11
N VAL A 28 13.67 -14.53 -6.06
CA VAL A 28 12.94 -15.22 -7.13
C VAL A 28 12.87 -14.36 -8.38
N TYR A 29 12.63 -13.05 -8.24
CA TYR A 29 12.68 -12.15 -9.39
C TYR A 29 14.07 -12.05 -10.00
N ALA A 30 15.14 -12.07 -9.20
CA ALA A 30 16.52 -12.12 -9.70
C ALA A 30 16.77 -13.43 -10.47
N LEU A 31 16.41 -14.57 -9.88
CA LEU A 31 16.49 -15.88 -10.53
C LEU A 31 15.78 -15.90 -11.88
N LEU A 32 14.50 -15.55 -11.91
CA LEU A 32 13.66 -15.61 -13.11
C LEU A 32 14.01 -14.53 -14.14
N SER A 33 14.71 -13.46 -13.75
CA SER A 33 15.25 -12.47 -14.70
C SER A 33 16.41 -13.04 -15.52
N GLU A 34 17.26 -13.88 -14.91
CA GLU A 34 18.40 -14.53 -15.58
C GLU A 34 18.02 -15.89 -16.19
N TYR A 35 17.22 -16.68 -15.47
CA TYR A 35 16.83 -18.05 -15.81
C TYR A 35 15.30 -18.18 -15.80
N PRO A 36 14.59 -17.68 -16.83
CA PRO A 36 13.13 -17.63 -16.88
C PRO A 36 12.41 -18.98 -17.10
N SER A 37 13.08 -20.12 -16.97
CA SER A 37 12.45 -21.45 -17.06
C SER A 37 13.24 -22.51 -16.29
N ALA A 38 12.59 -23.63 -15.96
CA ALA A 38 13.25 -24.76 -15.30
C ALA A 38 14.45 -25.28 -16.13
N ASP A 39 14.30 -25.41 -17.45
CA ASP A 39 15.39 -25.81 -18.35
C ASP A 39 16.64 -24.92 -18.20
N LEU A 40 16.47 -23.60 -18.08
CA LEU A 40 17.59 -22.68 -17.90
C LEU A 40 18.19 -22.76 -16.49
N VAL A 41 17.38 -22.99 -15.47
CA VAL A 41 17.85 -23.18 -14.08
C VAL A 41 18.63 -24.49 -13.95
N ALA A 42 18.13 -25.58 -14.54
CA ALA A 42 18.77 -26.90 -14.53
C ALA A 42 20.18 -26.88 -15.13
N ASN A 43 20.33 -26.10 -16.21
CA ASN A 43 21.57 -25.93 -16.97
C ASN A 43 22.47 -24.80 -16.45
N ALA A 44 22.06 -24.06 -15.42
CA ALA A 44 22.85 -22.97 -14.85
C ALA A 44 24.13 -23.47 -14.16
N HIS A 45 25.20 -22.68 -14.25
CA HIS A 45 26.43 -22.95 -13.50
C HIS A 45 26.20 -22.74 -12.00
N LEU A 46 26.49 -23.75 -11.18
CA LEU A 46 26.12 -23.76 -9.75
C LEU A 46 26.70 -22.56 -8.99
N THR A 47 27.95 -22.18 -9.25
CA THR A 47 28.58 -21.02 -8.60
C THR A 47 27.84 -19.72 -8.92
N ARG A 48 27.42 -19.53 -10.19
CA ARG A 48 26.70 -18.32 -10.60
C ARG A 48 25.30 -18.29 -10.00
N LEU A 49 24.59 -19.42 -10.03
CA LEU A 49 23.27 -19.55 -9.41
C LEU A 49 23.34 -19.28 -7.89
N THR A 50 24.36 -19.82 -7.22
CA THR A 50 24.59 -19.61 -5.79
C THR A 50 24.82 -18.14 -5.47
N ASN A 51 25.71 -17.46 -6.20
CA ASN A 51 26.00 -16.05 -5.97
C ASN A 51 24.77 -15.18 -6.23
N LEU A 52 24.06 -15.41 -7.34
CA LEU A 52 22.83 -14.69 -7.68
C LEU A 52 21.78 -14.80 -6.56
N LEU A 53 21.51 -16.02 -6.08
CA LEU A 53 20.53 -16.25 -5.02
C LEU A 53 20.99 -15.67 -3.68
N LYS A 54 22.28 -15.82 -3.34
CA LYS A 54 22.87 -15.28 -2.11
C LYS A 54 22.76 -13.77 -2.06
N ASP A 55 23.16 -13.07 -3.12
CA ASP A 55 23.14 -11.61 -3.19
C ASP A 55 21.71 -11.09 -3.14
N ALA A 56 20.81 -11.63 -3.97
CA ALA A 56 19.42 -11.18 -4.05
C ALA A 56 18.58 -11.53 -2.80
N SER A 57 18.99 -12.53 -2.03
CA SER A 57 18.33 -12.92 -0.76
C SER A 57 18.96 -12.27 0.48
N ARG A 58 20.01 -11.45 0.31
CA ARG A 58 20.82 -10.90 1.42
C ARG A 58 21.40 -11.99 2.32
N GLY A 59 21.90 -13.06 1.72
CA GLY A 59 22.59 -14.17 2.39
C GLY A 59 21.71 -15.30 2.90
N ARG A 60 20.38 -15.24 2.72
CA ARG A 60 19.46 -16.30 3.20
C ARG A 60 19.52 -17.57 2.35
N TYR A 61 19.78 -17.43 1.06
CA TYR A 61 19.95 -18.54 0.14
C TYR A 61 21.43 -18.84 -0.03
N ASN A 62 21.80 -20.09 0.20
CA ASN A 62 23.15 -20.60 0.18
C ASN A 62 23.35 -21.62 -0.96
N LYS A 63 24.51 -22.26 -1.01
CA LYS A 63 24.82 -23.27 -2.01
C LYS A 63 23.82 -24.43 -2.01
N ASP A 64 23.36 -24.87 -0.85
CA ASP A 64 22.42 -25.99 -0.73
C ASP A 64 21.05 -25.64 -1.33
N THR A 65 20.57 -24.41 -1.10
CA THR A 65 19.34 -23.93 -1.76
C THR A 65 19.49 -23.84 -3.27
N ALA A 66 20.67 -23.43 -3.77
CA ALA A 66 20.93 -23.39 -5.20
C ALA A 66 20.98 -24.80 -5.82
N ILE A 67 21.54 -25.78 -5.12
CA ILE A 67 21.51 -27.19 -5.51
C ILE A 67 20.06 -27.67 -5.57
N MET A 68 19.29 -27.45 -4.50
CA MET A 68 17.87 -27.84 -4.42
C MET A 68 17.05 -27.28 -5.59
N PHE A 69 17.22 -26.00 -5.92
CA PHE A 69 16.50 -25.36 -7.04
C PHE A 69 16.91 -25.97 -8.38
N ARG A 70 18.21 -26.22 -8.56
CA ARG A 70 18.73 -26.83 -9.79
C ARG A 70 18.27 -28.28 -9.96
N GLU A 71 18.22 -29.05 -8.88
CA GLU A 71 17.74 -30.44 -8.89
C GLU A 71 16.25 -30.50 -9.19
N ALA A 72 15.44 -29.67 -8.52
CA ALA A 72 14.01 -29.56 -8.83
C ALA A 72 13.77 -29.15 -10.29
N ALA A 73 14.60 -28.24 -10.82
CA ALA A 73 14.52 -27.81 -12.21
C ALA A 73 14.85 -28.94 -13.21
N ARG A 74 15.76 -29.87 -12.88
CA ARG A 74 16.14 -30.99 -13.76
C ARG A 74 15.02 -32.01 -13.96
N VAL A 75 14.18 -32.19 -12.94
CA VAL A 75 13.04 -33.12 -12.98
C VAL A 75 11.71 -32.40 -13.19
N SER A 76 11.76 -31.11 -13.53
CA SER A 76 10.58 -30.27 -13.66
C SER A 76 9.72 -30.67 -14.85
N ILE A 77 8.39 -30.59 -14.66
CA ILE A 77 7.41 -30.74 -15.75
C ILE A 77 7.16 -29.42 -16.51
N GLY A 78 7.94 -28.37 -16.23
CA GLY A 78 7.81 -27.05 -16.85
C GLY A 78 7.99 -27.08 -18.37
N ALA A 79 7.12 -26.37 -19.09
CA ALA A 79 7.15 -26.32 -20.54
C ALA A 79 8.31 -25.45 -21.06
N LYS A 80 9.06 -25.97 -22.02
CA LYS A 80 10.11 -25.23 -22.72
C LYS A 80 9.50 -24.33 -23.81
N MET A 81 9.10 -23.12 -23.41
CA MET A 81 8.46 -22.14 -24.30
C MET A 81 9.25 -20.82 -24.32
N PRO A 82 10.17 -20.63 -25.29
CA PRO A 82 11.01 -19.43 -25.35
C PRO A 82 10.22 -18.11 -25.33
N ALA A 83 9.08 -18.07 -26.01
CA ALA A 83 8.19 -16.90 -26.02
C ALA A 83 7.65 -16.56 -24.62
N LYS A 84 7.28 -17.56 -23.81
CA LYS A 84 6.80 -17.35 -22.44
C LYS A 84 7.93 -17.00 -21.47
N SER A 85 9.11 -17.59 -21.66
CA SER A 85 10.33 -17.20 -20.93
C SER A 85 10.65 -15.72 -21.15
N LEU A 86 10.54 -15.25 -22.39
CA LEU A 86 10.75 -13.85 -22.74
C LEU A 86 9.67 -12.93 -22.14
N GLU A 87 8.38 -13.34 -22.21
CA GLU A 87 7.25 -12.65 -21.55
C GLU A 87 7.51 -12.49 -20.04
N LEU A 88 7.95 -13.55 -19.36
CA LEU A 88 8.25 -13.53 -17.93
C LEU A 88 9.38 -12.55 -17.61
N LYS A 89 10.48 -12.63 -18.35
CA LYS A 89 11.64 -11.74 -18.16
C LYS A 89 11.26 -10.27 -18.32
N HIS A 90 10.52 -9.92 -19.38
CA HIS A 90 10.08 -8.54 -19.60
C HIS A 90 9.05 -8.08 -18.58
N THR A 91 8.14 -8.95 -18.15
CA THR A 91 7.16 -8.61 -17.09
C THR A 91 7.87 -8.29 -15.78
N ILE A 92 8.88 -9.07 -15.39
CA ILE A 92 9.69 -8.80 -14.19
C ILE A 92 10.46 -7.49 -14.34
N LYS A 93 11.06 -7.24 -15.52
CA LYS A 93 11.75 -5.97 -15.79
C LYS A 93 10.79 -4.80 -15.61
N LEU A 94 9.59 -4.86 -16.21
CA LEU A 94 8.60 -3.80 -16.11
C LEU A 94 8.16 -3.52 -14.66
N ILE A 95 7.99 -4.57 -13.84
CA ILE A 95 7.71 -4.38 -12.40
C ILE A 95 8.84 -3.62 -11.72
N LYS A 96 10.10 -4.01 -11.97
CA LYS A 96 11.27 -3.33 -11.37
C LYS A 96 11.37 -1.87 -11.78
N GLU A 97 11.12 -1.57 -13.06
CA GLU A 97 11.10 -0.18 -13.55
C GLU A 97 9.97 0.63 -12.87
N LEU A 98 8.77 0.05 -12.75
CA LEU A 98 7.65 0.72 -12.08
C LEU A 98 7.92 0.95 -10.59
N ASP A 99 8.52 -0.03 -9.90
CA ASP A 99 8.90 0.11 -8.49
C ASP A 99 9.94 1.24 -8.33
N PHE A 100 10.94 1.32 -9.23
CA PHE A 100 11.91 2.41 -9.24
C PHE A 100 11.25 3.78 -9.44
N VAL A 101 10.35 3.91 -10.41
CA VAL A 101 9.61 5.16 -10.65
C VAL A 101 8.74 5.54 -9.46
N ILE A 102 8.12 4.56 -8.78
CA ILE A 102 7.36 4.80 -7.56
C ILE A 102 8.26 5.37 -6.47
N ASP A 103 9.43 4.77 -6.23
CA ASP A 103 10.38 5.22 -5.21
C ASP A 103 10.92 6.64 -5.51
N GLU A 104 11.17 6.94 -6.78
CA GLU A 104 11.56 8.28 -7.22
C GLU A 104 10.47 9.32 -6.93
N ILE A 105 9.22 9.03 -7.30
CA ILE A 105 8.08 9.92 -7.04
C ILE A 105 7.84 10.08 -5.53
N GLU A 106 7.91 9.01 -4.74
CA GLU A 106 7.75 9.10 -3.28
C GLU A 106 8.86 9.94 -2.64
N SER A 107 10.08 9.88 -3.18
CA SER A 107 11.20 10.74 -2.75
C SER A 107 10.94 12.22 -3.06
N GLN A 108 10.43 12.53 -4.27
CA GLN A 108 10.06 13.91 -4.63
C GLN A 108 8.90 14.45 -3.77
N ILE A 109 7.88 13.63 -3.51
CA ILE A 109 6.78 13.99 -2.59
C ILE A 109 7.32 14.35 -1.21
N LYS A 110 8.29 13.57 -0.70
CA LYS A 110 8.91 13.84 0.60
C LYS A 110 9.63 15.18 0.62
N LEU A 111 10.39 15.51 -0.43
CA LEU A 111 11.07 16.80 -0.54
C LEU A 111 10.09 17.97 -0.52
N ILE A 112 9.07 17.94 -1.39
CA ILE A 112 8.04 18.98 -1.46
C ILE A 112 7.31 19.13 -0.12
N MET A 113 6.96 18.02 0.54
CA MET A 113 6.28 18.06 1.83
C MET A 113 7.16 18.61 2.96
N ASN A 114 8.47 18.39 2.92
CA ASN A 114 9.40 19.00 3.88
C ASN A 114 9.51 20.52 3.65
N GLU A 115 9.46 20.98 2.40
CA GLU A 115 9.45 22.42 2.07
C GLU A 115 8.16 23.10 2.52
N ILE A 116 7.01 22.45 2.32
CA ILE A 116 5.70 22.94 2.82
C ILE A 116 5.71 23.02 4.36
N ASN A 117 6.44 22.12 5.03
CA ASN A 117 6.56 22.04 6.49
C ASN A 117 5.20 22.08 7.22
N SER A 118 4.21 21.40 6.65
CA SER A 118 2.84 21.42 7.16
C SER A 118 2.71 20.69 8.50
N PRO A 119 1.98 21.26 9.48
CA PRO A 119 1.70 20.61 10.76
C PRO A 119 1.06 19.22 10.66
N ILE A 120 0.39 18.89 9.56
CA ILE A 120 -0.24 17.57 9.37
C ILE A 120 0.71 16.39 9.59
N LEU A 121 2.00 16.57 9.28
CA LEU A 121 3.03 15.53 9.42
C LEU A 121 3.44 15.26 10.88
N SER A 122 3.09 16.16 11.80
CA SER A 122 3.31 15.94 13.24
C SER A 122 2.31 14.96 13.85
N ILE A 123 1.21 14.66 13.16
CA ILE A 123 0.21 13.69 13.62
C ILE A 123 0.75 12.26 13.43
N PRO A 124 0.89 11.47 14.51
CA PRO A 124 1.35 10.08 14.44
C PRO A 124 0.48 9.25 13.51
N GLY A 125 1.10 8.52 12.58
CA GLY A 125 0.40 7.66 11.63
C GLY A 125 0.01 8.32 10.31
N ILE A 126 0.22 9.64 10.15
CA ILE A 126 0.13 10.28 8.83
C ILE A 126 1.49 10.19 8.14
N SER A 127 1.54 9.48 6.99
CA SER A 127 2.74 9.42 6.15
C SER A 127 2.81 10.61 5.19
N TYR A 128 4.00 10.89 4.66
CA TYR A 128 4.21 11.91 3.62
C TYR A 128 3.21 11.80 2.46
N ARG A 129 2.98 10.59 1.95
CA ARG A 129 2.04 10.34 0.85
C ARG A 129 0.59 10.68 1.22
N MET A 130 0.13 10.29 2.42
CA MET A 130 -1.24 10.59 2.85
C MET A 130 -1.40 12.08 3.19
N GLY A 131 -0.41 12.69 3.85
CA GLY A 131 -0.38 14.13 4.12
C GLY A 131 -0.40 14.94 2.84
N ALA A 132 0.46 14.62 1.87
CA ALA A 132 0.51 15.26 0.57
C ALA A 132 -0.82 15.16 -0.18
N MET A 133 -1.47 13.99 -0.17
CA MET A 133 -2.77 13.82 -0.81
C MET A 133 -3.86 14.67 -0.13
N ILE A 134 -3.84 14.79 1.20
CA ILE A 134 -4.81 15.64 1.93
C ILE A 134 -4.58 17.12 1.58
N ILE A 135 -3.33 17.59 1.63
CA ILE A 135 -2.99 18.98 1.32
C ILE A 135 -3.30 19.30 -0.14
N ALA A 136 -2.93 18.43 -1.09
CA ALA A 136 -3.17 18.66 -2.51
C ALA A 136 -4.67 18.72 -2.86
N GLU A 137 -5.50 17.90 -2.22
CA GLU A 137 -6.94 17.88 -2.48
C GLU A 137 -7.69 19.05 -1.84
N ILE A 138 -7.23 19.53 -0.68
CA ILE A 138 -7.82 20.68 0.01
C ILE A 138 -7.31 21.99 -0.60
N GLY A 139 -6.01 22.06 -0.89
CA GLY A 139 -5.30 23.28 -1.24
C GLY A 139 -5.23 24.21 -0.02
N ASP A 140 -5.73 25.42 -0.18
CA ASP A 140 -5.82 26.38 0.92
C ASP A 140 -6.96 26.03 1.90
N PHE A 141 -6.59 25.78 3.16
CA PHE A 141 -7.53 25.50 4.25
C PHE A 141 -8.43 26.70 4.60
N ASN A 142 -8.08 27.92 4.21
CA ASN A 142 -8.91 29.11 4.43
C ASN A 142 -10.15 29.14 3.54
N ARG A 143 -10.18 28.34 2.46
CA ARG A 143 -11.39 28.17 1.62
C ARG A 143 -12.55 27.51 2.35
N PHE A 144 -12.30 26.91 3.50
CA PHE A 144 -13.30 26.22 4.31
C PHE A 144 -13.54 26.97 5.63
N ASP A 145 -14.78 27.43 5.83
CA ASP A 145 -15.18 28.11 7.07
C ASP A 145 -15.28 27.16 8.27
N SER A 146 -15.43 25.85 8.01
CA SER A 146 -15.52 24.85 9.08
C SER A 146 -14.94 23.49 8.64
N PRO A 147 -14.45 22.68 9.59
CA PRO A 147 -14.00 21.32 9.29
C PRO A 147 -15.14 20.42 8.78
N ASP A 148 -16.39 20.72 9.13
CA ASP A 148 -17.54 19.98 8.60
C ASP A 148 -17.75 20.25 7.11
N LYS A 149 -17.35 21.43 6.58
CA LYS A 149 -17.34 21.68 5.12
C LYS A 149 -16.26 20.84 4.40
N ILE A 150 -15.11 20.58 5.04
CA ILE A 150 -14.10 19.66 4.50
C ILE A 150 -14.63 18.23 4.46
N LEU A 151 -15.35 17.81 5.51
CA LEU A 151 -16.00 16.49 5.54
C LEU A 151 -17.06 16.36 4.44
N ALA A 152 -17.86 17.41 4.21
CA ALA A 152 -18.82 17.44 3.10
C ALA A 152 -18.10 17.38 1.74
N TYR A 153 -17.01 18.13 1.56
CA TYR A 153 -16.20 18.09 0.34
C TYR A 153 -15.54 16.73 0.10
N ALA A 154 -15.14 16.02 1.16
CA ALA A 154 -14.68 14.63 1.07
C ALA A 154 -15.83 13.63 0.82
N GLY A 155 -17.09 14.08 0.77
CA GLY A 155 -18.29 13.23 0.76
C GLY A 155 -18.28 12.24 1.92
N MET A 156 -18.11 12.75 3.14
CA MET A 156 -18.27 12.03 4.39
C MET A 156 -19.43 12.58 5.23
N SER A 157 -20.26 13.44 4.63
CA SER A 157 -21.53 13.86 5.23
C SER A 157 -22.53 12.69 5.16
N PRO A 158 -23.36 12.48 6.20
CA PRO A 158 -24.48 11.56 6.11
C PRO A 158 -25.48 12.05 5.05
N SER A 159 -26.03 11.14 4.26
CA SER A 159 -27.03 11.47 3.24
C SER A 159 -28.33 11.87 3.89
N THR A 160 -28.76 13.10 3.65
CA THR A 160 -30.09 13.57 4.02
C THR A 160 -31.08 13.16 2.93
N TYR A 161 -31.54 11.91 2.95
CA TYR A 161 -32.69 11.50 2.14
C TYR A 161 -33.98 11.80 2.90
N GLN A 162 -34.34 13.09 3.00
CA GLN A 162 -35.63 13.52 3.54
C GLN A 162 -36.67 13.59 2.42
N SER A 163 -37.09 12.44 1.89
CA SER A 163 -38.42 12.35 1.27
C SER A 163 -39.42 12.24 2.43
N GLY A 164 -40.29 13.24 2.60
CA GLY A 164 -41.08 13.56 3.80
C GLY A 164 -42.03 12.50 4.42
N LYS A 165 -41.73 11.21 4.34
CA LYS A 165 -42.47 10.12 4.99
C LYS A 165 -41.59 9.00 5.58
N VAL A 166 -40.26 9.03 5.46
CA VAL A 166 -39.40 7.94 6.00
C VAL A 166 -38.14 8.51 6.63
N GLU A 167 -38.06 8.49 7.96
CA GLU A 167 -36.79 8.57 8.68
C GLU A 167 -36.05 7.24 8.50
N SER A 168 -35.21 7.17 7.48
CA SER A 168 -34.27 6.06 7.33
C SER A 168 -33.28 6.10 8.49
N SER A 169 -33.42 5.19 9.46
CA SER A 169 -32.51 4.99 10.61
C SER A 169 -31.07 4.64 10.22
N TYR A 170 -30.81 4.40 8.92
CA TYR A 170 -29.50 4.08 8.37
C TYR A 170 -29.12 5.03 7.22
N SER A 171 -28.83 6.30 7.53
CA SER A 171 -28.30 7.25 6.55
C SER A 171 -27.00 6.73 5.94
N ARG A 172 -26.97 6.57 4.61
CA ARG A 172 -25.76 6.19 3.87
C ARG A 172 -24.81 7.38 3.80
N MET A 173 -23.52 7.12 3.55
CA MET A 173 -22.55 8.20 3.33
C MET A 173 -22.76 8.82 1.95
N GLU A 174 -22.84 10.15 1.87
CA GLU A 174 -22.93 10.85 0.57
C GLU A 174 -21.62 10.69 -0.19
N LYS A 175 -21.66 10.03 -1.34
CA LYS A 175 -20.46 9.86 -2.17
C LYS A 175 -20.16 11.08 -3.05
N ARG A 176 -20.87 12.20 -2.88
CA ARG A 176 -20.64 13.47 -3.59
C ARG A 176 -19.45 14.18 -2.96
N GLY A 177 -18.34 14.32 -3.68
CA GLY A 177 -17.10 14.92 -3.15
C GLY A 177 -15.82 14.23 -3.66
N SER A 178 -14.65 14.72 -3.24
CA SER A 178 -13.37 14.15 -3.64
C SER A 178 -13.19 12.73 -3.08
N LYS A 179 -13.17 11.77 -4.00
CA LYS A 179 -12.89 10.35 -3.69
C LYS A 179 -11.46 10.15 -3.16
N TYR A 180 -10.51 10.98 -3.62
CA TYR A 180 -9.11 10.90 -3.21
C TYR A 180 -8.92 11.43 -1.80
N LEU A 181 -9.54 12.57 -1.47
CA LEU A 181 -9.51 13.11 -0.11
C LEU A 181 -10.15 12.13 0.88
N ARG A 182 -11.30 11.54 0.52
CA ARG A 182 -11.95 10.49 1.33
C ARG A 182 -11.01 9.31 1.57
N TYR A 183 -10.37 8.82 0.50
CA TYR A 183 -9.42 7.72 0.58
C TYR A 183 -8.23 8.05 1.49
N ALA A 184 -7.63 9.23 1.33
CA ALA A 184 -6.49 9.68 2.13
C ALA A 184 -6.86 9.76 3.62
N LEU A 185 -7.99 10.42 3.94
CA LEU A 185 -8.45 10.60 5.30
C LEU A 185 -8.80 9.28 5.99
N PHE A 186 -9.50 8.36 5.31
CA PHE A 186 -9.81 7.05 5.89
C PHE A 186 -8.56 6.20 6.13
N ASN A 187 -7.60 6.19 5.20
CA ASN A 187 -6.37 5.42 5.39
C ASN A 187 -5.45 6.03 6.43
N ALA A 188 -5.28 7.35 6.43
CA ALA A 188 -4.58 8.07 7.50
C ALA A 188 -5.19 7.73 8.87
N THR A 189 -6.51 7.81 9.00
CA THR A 189 -7.21 7.53 10.27
C THR A 189 -6.93 6.14 10.81
N LYS A 190 -6.84 5.10 9.96
CA LYS A 190 -6.50 3.73 10.42
C LYS A 190 -5.15 3.70 11.13
N TYR A 191 -4.15 4.33 10.54
CA TYR A 191 -2.80 4.38 11.10
C TYR A 191 -2.74 5.32 12.31
N VAL A 192 -3.45 6.46 12.28
CA VAL A 192 -3.57 7.33 13.45
C VAL A 192 -4.19 6.57 14.63
N CYS A 193 -5.25 5.79 14.41
CA CYS A 193 -5.84 4.95 15.47
C CYS A 193 -4.90 3.85 15.96
N HIS A 194 -3.90 3.44 15.17
CA HIS A 194 -2.91 2.45 15.58
C HIS A 194 -1.78 3.08 16.41
N TRP A 195 -1.30 4.25 16.02
CA TRP A 195 -0.12 4.91 16.60
C TRP A 195 -0.44 5.97 17.66
N ASP A 196 -1.68 6.48 17.71
CA ASP A 196 -2.15 7.45 18.69
C ASP A 196 -3.17 6.81 19.66
N PRO A 197 -2.82 6.68 20.96
CA PRO A 197 -3.70 6.08 21.97
C PRO A 197 -5.04 6.79 22.16
N THR A 198 -5.10 8.11 21.92
CA THR A 198 -6.33 8.90 22.04
C THR A 198 -7.31 8.55 20.93
N PHE A 199 -6.82 8.36 19.71
CA PHE A 199 -7.63 7.90 18.59
C PHE A 199 -7.98 6.41 18.71
N SER A 200 -7.06 5.58 19.20
CA SER A 200 -7.32 4.16 19.49
C SER A 200 -8.47 4.00 20.48
N SER A 201 -8.41 4.71 21.61
CA SER A 201 -9.44 4.69 22.66
C SER A 201 -10.78 5.23 22.14
N TYR A 202 -10.74 6.27 21.30
CA TYR A 202 -11.95 6.80 20.68
C TYR A 202 -12.60 5.80 19.72
N LEU A 203 -11.81 5.11 18.90
CA LEU A 203 -12.30 4.06 18.00
C LEU A 203 -12.89 2.89 18.80
N ALA A 204 -12.19 2.44 19.85
CA ALA A 204 -12.66 1.38 20.75
C ALA A 204 -13.99 1.75 21.42
N LYS A 205 -14.12 2.97 21.94
CA LYS A 205 -15.39 3.49 22.49
C LYS A 205 -16.51 3.44 21.46
N LYS A 206 -16.25 3.89 20.23
CA LYS A 206 -17.26 3.85 19.16
C LYS A 206 -17.65 2.44 18.75
N ARG A 207 -16.76 1.47 18.85
CA ARG A 207 -17.09 0.05 18.65
C ARG A 207 -17.90 -0.53 19.81
N ALA A 208 -17.59 -0.14 21.05
CA ALA A 208 -18.34 -0.56 22.24
C ALA A 208 -19.79 -0.02 22.24
N GLU A 209 -20.04 1.12 21.58
CA GLU A 209 -21.39 1.63 21.28
C GLU A 209 -22.19 0.75 20.27
N GLY A 210 -21.66 -0.41 19.85
CA GLY A 210 -22.31 -1.34 18.91
C GLY A 210 -22.12 -1.00 17.43
N LYS A 211 -21.26 -0.02 17.09
CA LYS A 211 -21.07 0.40 15.70
C LYS A 211 -20.14 -0.54 14.95
N HIS A 212 -20.49 -0.82 13.69
CA HIS A 212 -19.61 -1.53 12.77
C HIS A 212 -18.26 -0.80 12.60
N TYR A 213 -17.16 -1.54 12.37
CA TYR A 213 -15.79 -1.01 12.33
C TYR A 213 -15.65 0.23 11.42
N TYR A 214 -16.17 0.18 10.19
CA TYR A 214 -16.08 1.32 9.27
C TYR A 214 -16.91 2.55 9.69
N VAL A 215 -18.01 2.33 10.44
CA VAL A 215 -18.81 3.43 11.00
C VAL A 215 -18.08 4.04 12.20
N ALA A 216 -17.49 3.23 13.06
CA ALA A 216 -16.64 3.70 14.15
C ALA A 216 -15.41 4.47 13.60
N LEU A 217 -14.81 3.96 12.52
CA LEU A 217 -13.70 4.60 11.83
C LEU A 217 -14.10 5.94 11.20
N SER A 218 -15.29 6.07 10.61
CA SER A 218 -15.75 7.35 10.05
C SER A 218 -15.92 8.42 11.13
N HIS A 219 -16.36 8.05 12.33
CA HIS A 219 -16.35 8.96 13.48
C HIS A 219 -14.94 9.39 13.87
N ALA A 220 -13.97 8.46 13.89
CA ALA A 220 -12.57 8.79 14.13
C ALA A 220 -12.00 9.71 13.03
N THR A 221 -12.37 9.49 11.76
CA THR A 221 -11.98 10.36 10.64
C THR A 221 -12.55 11.76 10.80
N LYS A 222 -13.82 11.88 11.23
CA LYS A 222 -14.45 13.18 11.55
C LYS A 222 -13.68 13.92 12.65
N LYS A 223 -13.22 13.20 13.68
CA LYS A 223 -12.34 13.77 14.71
C LYS A 223 -10.98 14.20 14.12
N LEU A 224 -10.38 13.38 13.27
CA LEU A 224 -9.09 13.67 12.64
C LEU A 224 -9.16 14.94 11.77
N VAL A 225 -10.18 15.10 10.94
CA VAL A 225 -10.34 16.30 10.09
C VAL A 225 -10.44 17.57 10.93
N ARG A 226 -11.12 17.52 12.08
CA ARG A 226 -11.19 18.67 13.00
C ARG A 226 -9.82 19.05 13.57
N VAL A 227 -9.01 18.05 13.90
CA VAL A 227 -7.63 18.25 14.35
C VAL A 227 -6.79 18.86 13.23
N ILE A 228 -6.77 18.24 12.04
CA ILE A 228 -6.03 18.74 10.88
C ILE A 228 -6.40 20.19 10.59
N TYR A 229 -7.69 20.50 10.49
CA TYR A 229 -8.18 21.86 10.24
C TYR A 229 -7.66 22.87 11.27
N LYS A 230 -7.66 22.50 12.56
CA LYS A 230 -7.18 23.37 13.63
C LYS A 230 -5.67 23.58 13.57
N LEU A 231 -4.89 22.52 13.32
CA LEU A 231 -3.44 22.61 13.21
C LEU A 231 -3.03 23.46 12.02
N GLU A 232 -3.61 23.22 10.84
CA GLU A 232 -3.30 23.96 9.62
C GLU A 232 -3.66 25.44 9.73
N LYS A 233 -4.80 25.78 10.34
CA LYS A 233 -5.16 27.20 10.58
C LYS A 233 -4.32 27.89 11.64
N SER A 234 -3.75 27.15 12.60
CA SER A 234 -2.97 27.74 13.70
C SER A 234 -1.46 27.68 13.48
N GLY A 235 -0.99 26.87 12.52
CA GLY A 235 0.43 26.57 12.33
C GLY A 235 1.06 25.77 13.48
N GLN A 236 0.27 25.31 14.47
CA GLN A 236 0.77 24.60 15.63
C GLN A 236 0.96 23.12 15.33
N LEU A 237 2.03 22.54 15.88
CA LEU A 237 2.28 21.10 15.80
C LEU A 237 1.30 20.32 16.70
N TYR A 238 1.02 19.08 16.31
CA TYR A 238 0.19 18.17 17.07
C TYR A 238 0.87 17.77 18.39
N ILE A 239 0.17 18.01 19.49
CA ILE A 239 0.58 17.61 20.83
C ILE A 239 -0.26 16.39 21.21
N LYS A 240 0.42 15.28 21.53
CA LYS A 240 -0.27 14.09 22.05
C LYS A 240 -0.91 14.42 23.39
N ALA A 241 -2.15 14.00 23.58
CA ALA A 241 -2.74 14.03 24.91
C ALA A 241 -1.96 13.07 25.83
N ALA A 242 -1.60 13.56 27.02
CA ALA A 242 -0.94 12.79 28.06
C ALA A 242 -1.85 11.69 28.63
#